data_AF-A0A2G5EYW2-F1
#
_entry.id   AF-A0A2G5EYW2-F1
#
_cell.length_a   1.000
_cell.length_b   1.000
_cell.length_c   1.000
_cell.angle_alpha   90.00
_cell.angle_beta   90.00
_cell.angle_gamma   90.00
#
_symmetry.space_group_name_H-M   'P 1'
#
loop_
_entity.id
_entity.type
_entity.pdbx_description
1 polymer ?
#
loop_
_entity_poly.entity_id
_entity_poly.type
_entity_poly.pdbx_seq_one_letter_code
_entity_poly.pdbx_strand_id
1 'polypeptide(L)'
;MDVFKLFPQHPHFRPLEKLNEEFREGIAFGKMWSLVSLMERTCQAQIDNPRSTFENKLDALNDLERHGFTVQSLRSRLEALLEVKDRYSSLDDSSKTIETEFIDDKRQFDEMIESITLLNTHLKALLMEKERKSLEVVELQKIEDEHAEKIHAARLDFYSVLASPWN
;
A
#
# COMPACT_ATOMS: atom_id res chain seq x y z
N MET A 1 29.93 34.80 13.11
CA MET A 1 30.02 36.09 12.37
C MET A 1 30.53 35.94 10.94
N ASP A 2 31.25 34.86 10.58
CA ASP A 2 31.74 34.66 9.21
C ASP A 2 30.64 34.52 8.14
N VAL A 3 29.43 34.10 8.56
CA VAL A 3 28.24 34.09 7.68
C VAL A 3 28.00 35.45 7.03
N PHE A 4 28.22 36.56 7.72
CA PHE A 4 28.03 37.90 7.15
C PHE A 4 29.14 38.32 6.18
N LYS A 5 30.29 37.63 6.16
CA LYS A 5 31.31 37.82 5.12
C LYS A 5 30.87 37.18 3.80
N LEU A 6 30.16 36.06 3.88
CA LEU A 6 29.63 35.32 2.74
C LEU A 6 28.28 35.89 2.26
N PHE A 7 27.48 36.38 3.21
CA PHE A 7 26.17 36.95 2.97
C PHE A 7 26.07 38.31 3.67
N PRO A 8 26.63 39.37 3.07
CA PRO A 8 26.58 40.71 3.63
C PRO A 8 25.15 41.17 3.88
N GLN A 9 24.93 41.82 5.03
CA GLN A 9 23.65 42.36 5.46
C GLN A 9 23.83 43.81 5.90
N HIS A 10 22.85 44.65 5.58
CA HIS A 10 22.82 46.06 5.96
C HIS A 10 21.50 46.43 6.66
N PRO A 11 21.19 45.79 7.81
CA PRO A 11 19.98 46.09 8.56
C PRO A 11 19.97 47.54 9.04
N HIS A 12 18.83 48.21 8.88
CA HIS A 12 18.69 49.63 9.21
C HIS A 12 18.43 49.89 10.69
N PHE A 13 17.89 48.90 11.43
CA PHE A 13 17.56 48.98 12.86
C PHE A 13 16.72 50.20 13.32
N ARG A 14 16.16 51.01 12.40
CA ARG A 14 15.23 52.13 12.70
C ARG A 14 14.23 51.90 13.84
N PRO A 15 13.58 50.73 13.99
CA PRO A 15 12.68 50.49 15.13
C PRO A 15 13.32 50.67 16.51
N LEU A 16 14.65 50.59 16.61
CA LEU A 16 15.43 50.68 17.85
C LEU A 16 15.89 52.12 18.17
N GLU A 17 15.65 53.11 17.30
CA GLU A 17 16.14 54.49 17.46
C GLU A 17 15.71 55.16 18.77
N LYS A 18 14.57 54.74 19.34
CA LYS A 18 14.01 55.30 20.59
C LYS A 18 14.68 54.76 21.86
N LEU A 19 15.52 53.74 21.74
CA LEU A 19 16.21 53.11 22.86
C LEU A 19 17.52 53.84 23.17
N ASN A 20 17.98 53.74 24.42
CA ASN A 20 19.34 54.17 24.74
C ASN A 20 20.36 53.34 23.94
N GLU A 21 21.58 53.86 23.82
CA GLU A 21 22.63 53.25 23.00
C GLU A 21 22.98 51.82 23.45
N GLU A 22 23.21 51.63 24.75
CA GLU A 22 23.56 50.33 25.34
C GLU A 22 22.53 49.23 25.03
N PHE A 23 21.23 49.52 25.18
CA PHE A 23 20.16 48.57 24.86
C PHE A 23 19.96 48.40 23.36
N ARG A 24 20.11 49.47 22.57
CA ARG A 24 20.01 49.44 21.12
C ARG A 24 21.05 48.50 20.51
N GLU A 25 22.30 48.60 20.97
CA GLU A 25 23.40 47.75 20.52
C GLU A 25 23.16 46.28 20.88
N GLY A 26 22.79 46.01 22.14
CA GLY A 26 22.50 44.65 22.60
C GLY A 26 21.38 43.97 21.78
N ILE A 27 20.30 44.70 21.49
CA ILE A 27 19.20 44.18 20.68
C ILE A 27 19.63 43.99 19.22
N ALA A 28 20.34 44.94 18.63
CA ALA A 28 20.85 44.83 17.25
C ALA A 28 21.74 43.59 17.10
N PHE A 29 22.67 43.37 18.03
CA PHE A 29 23.50 42.17 18.08
C PHE A 29 22.66 40.89 18.19
N GLY A 30 21.66 40.89 19.07
CA GLY A 30 20.72 39.77 19.23
C GLY A 30 19.98 39.42 17.94
N LYS A 31 19.53 40.41 17.16
CA LYS A 31 18.91 40.21 15.85
C LYS A 31 19.89 39.63 14.82
N MET A 32 21.13 40.14 14.78
CA MET A 32 22.16 39.59 13.89
C MET A 32 22.44 38.12 14.23
N TRP A 33 22.59 37.79 15.51
CA TRP A 33 22.76 36.42 15.97
C TRP A 33 21.55 35.54 15.59
N SER A 34 20.34 36.06 15.75
CA SER A 34 19.11 35.35 15.41
C SER A 34 19.06 34.96 13.93
N LEU A 35 19.48 35.84 13.02
CA LEU A 35 19.56 35.50 11.60
C LEU A 35 20.54 34.34 11.34
N VAL A 36 21.75 34.40 11.91
CA VAL A 36 22.76 33.34 11.77
C VAL A 36 22.22 32.01 12.30
N SER A 37 21.65 32.02 13.51
CA SER A 37 21.07 30.83 14.11
C SER A 37 19.90 30.27 13.30
N LEU A 38 19.05 31.13 12.71
CA LEU A 38 17.97 30.70 11.82
C LEU A 38 18.51 30.03 10.56
N MET A 39 19.55 30.57 9.94
CA MET A 39 20.20 29.98 8.76
C MET A 39 20.77 28.59 9.10
N GLU A 40 21.55 28.48 10.16
CA GLU A 40 22.16 27.21 10.61
C GLU A 40 21.09 26.15 10.92
N ARG A 41 20.07 26.52 11.70
CA ARG A 41 18.97 25.62 12.04
C ARG A 41 18.09 25.26 10.84
N THR A 42 18.11 26.06 9.78
CA THR A 42 17.41 25.73 8.52
C THR A 42 18.24 24.73 7.71
N CYS A 43 19.57 24.85 7.71
CA CYS A 43 20.47 23.86 7.09
C CYS A 43 20.42 22.50 7.80
N GLN A 44 20.09 22.47 9.09
CA GLN A 44 19.98 21.24 9.89
C GLN A 44 18.54 20.70 9.97
N ALA A 45 17.60 21.28 9.23
CA ALA A 45 16.21 20.87 9.27
C ALA A 45 16.02 19.44 8.72
N GLN A 46 15.15 18.67 9.37
CA GLN A 46 14.80 17.30 9.02
C GLN A 46 13.34 17.21 8.56
N ILE A 47 13.05 16.20 7.73
CA ILE A 47 11.70 15.97 7.22
C ILE A 47 10.70 15.69 8.36
N ASP A 48 11.16 15.08 9.45
CA ASP A 48 10.34 14.75 10.62
C ASP A 48 10.09 15.93 11.55
N ASN A 49 10.78 17.06 11.36
CA ASN A 49 10.54 18.23 12.20
C ASN A 49 9.09 18.71 12.02
N PRO A 50 8.40 19.13 13.11
CA PRO A 50 7.04 19.62 13.04
C PRO A 50 6.90 20.80 12.07
N ARG A 51 5.78 20.88 11.33
CA ARG A 51 5.49 22.01 10.44
C ARG A 51 5.58 23.37 11.15
N SER A 52 5.10 23.42 12.39
CA SER A 52 5.18 24.60 13.26
C SER A 52 6.62 25.11 13.47
N THR A 53 7.63 24.25 13.34
CA THR A 53 9.04 24.64 13.43
C THR A 53 9.45 25.55 12.27
N PHE A 54 8.91 25.33 11.07
CA PHE A 54 9.17 26.13 9.88
C PHE A 54 8.32 27.41 9.89
N GLU A 55 7.06 27.31 10.30
CA GLU A 55 6.16 28.47 10.46
C GLU A 55 6.73 29.47 11.47
N ASN A 56 7.20 28.99 12.64
CA ASN A 56 7.86 29.84 13.63
C ASN A 56 9.13 30.52 13.07
N LYS A 57 9.88 29.85 12.16
CA LYS A 57 11.04 30.47 11.50
C LYS A 57 10.60 31.57 10.54
N LEU A 58 9.56 31.33 9.74
CA LEU A 58 8.99 32.33 8.83
C LEU A 58 8.51 33.57 9.59
N ASP A 59 7.85 33.38 10.74
CA ASP A 59 7.44 34.48 11.62
C ASP A 59 8.64 35.26 12.16
N ALA A 60 9.71 34.58 12.56
CA ALA A 60 10.95 35.24 12.98
C ALA A 60 11.61 36.04 11.83
N LEU A 61 11.50 35.59 10.57
CA LEU A 61 11.97 36.36 9.41
C LEU A 61 11.19 37.65 9.22
N ASN A 62 9.88 37.65 9.47
CA ASN A 62 9.06 38.87 9.38
C ASN A 62 9.53 39.94 10.38
N ASP A 63 9.92 39.51 11.59
CA ASP A 63 10.49 40.43 12.58
C ASP A 63 11.88 40.94 12.18
N LEU A 64 12.74 40.09 11.62
CA LEU A 64 14.06 40.51 11.10
C LEU A 64 13.91 41.49 9.91
N GLU A 65 13.00 41.22 8.98
CA GLU A 65 12.75 42.10 7.83
C GLU A 65 12.35 43.52 8.26
N ARG A 66 11.55 43.64 9.33
CA ARG A 66 11.19 44.95 9.93
C ARG A 66 12.39 45.74 10.45
N HIS A 67 13.49 45.07 10.76
CA HIS A 67 14.74 45.70 11.18
C HIS A 67 15.72 45.93 10.01
N GLY A 68 15.30 45.62 8.78
CA GLY A 68 16.03 45.87 7.55
C GLY A 68 16.89 44.70 7.06
N PHE A 69 16.71 43.50 7.61
CA PHE A 69 17.41 42.32 7.12
C PHE A 69 16.84 41.86 5.76
N THR A 70 17.73 41.44 4.86
CA THR A 70 17.38 40.82 3.57
C THR A 70 17.19 39.33 3.78
N VAL A 71 15.95 38.90 3.96
CA VAL A 71 15.57 37.52 4.34
C VAL A 71 14.93 36.71 3.22
N GLN A 72 14.74 37.29 2.03
CA GLN A 72 13.93 36.72 0.95
C GLN A 72 14.45 35.33 0.52
N SER A 73 15.76 35.16 0.35
CA SER A 73 16.35 33.87 -0.03
C SER A 73 16.08 32.79 1.03
N LEU A 74 16.14 33.14 2.31
CA LEU A 74 15.87 32.21 3.41
C LEU A 74 14.37 31.90 3.52
N ARG A 75 13.51 32.90 3.29
CA ARG A 75 12.05 32.75 3.22
C ARG A 75 11.66 31.79 2.11
N SER A 76 12.11 32.02 0.88
CA SER A 76 11.82 31.14 -0.26
C SER A 76 12.35 29.71 -0.03
N ARG A 77 13.49 29.57 0.66
CA ARG A 77 14.01 28.25 1.04
C ARG A 77 13.08 27.54 2.03
N LEU A 78 12.58 28.23 3.06
CA LEU A 78 11.64 27.67 4.03
C LEU A 78 10.30 27.31 3.40
N GLU A 79 9.78 28.16 2.51
CA GLU A 79 8.55 27.89 1.74
C GLU A 79 8.72 26.65 0.86
N ALA A 80 9.82 26.54 0.12
CA ALA A 80 10.12 25.34 -0.68
C ALA A 80 10.25 24.08 0.18
N LEU A 81 10.83 24.18 1.39
CA LEU A 81 10.90 23.05 2.32
C LEU A 81 9.52 22.61 2.81
N LEU A 82 8.62 23.56 3.06
CA LEU A 82 7.22 23.27 3.40
C LEU A 82 6.49 22.57 2.24
N GLU A 83 6.65 23.04 1.01
CA GLU A 83 6.04 22.38 -0.17
C GLU A 83 6.54 20.94 -0.36
N VAL A 84 7.85 20.71 -0.17
CA VAL A 84 8.42 19.36 -0.22
C VAL A 84 7.83 18.48 0.88
N LYS A 85 7.65 19.02 2.09
CA LYS A 85 7.06 18.30 3.22
C LYS A 85 5.60 17.94 2.98
N ASP A 86 4.81 18.85 2.41
CA ASP A 86 3.41 18.62 2.10
C ASP A 86 3.26 17.52 1.03
N ARG A 87 4.12 17.56 -0.01
CA ARG A 87 4.19 16.49 -1.00
C ARG A 87 4.62 15.15 -0.39
N TYR A 88 5.61 15.17 0.51
CA TYR A 88 6.07 13.95 1.19
C TYR A 88 4.95 13.33 2.02
N SER A 89 4.22 14.12 2.82
CA SER A 89 3.10 13.62 3.63
C SER A 89 2.02 12.97 2.77
N SER A 90 1.64 13.62 1.66
CA SER A 90 0.64 13.06 0.75
C SER A 90 1.08 11.73 0.13
N LEU A 91 2.37 11.61 -0.22
CA LEU A 91 2.91 10.37 -0.78
C LEU A 91 3.03 9.27 0.27
N ASP A 92 3.44 9.60 1.49
CA ASP A 92 3.55 8.65 2.60
C ASP A 92 2.17 8.08 2.99
N ASP A 93 1.15 8.93 3.08
CA ASP A 93 -0.23 8.52 3.36
C ASP A 93 -0.80 7.64 2.23
N SER A 94 -0.55 8.02 0.97
CA SER A 94 -0.94 7.23 -0.19
C SER A 94 -0.23 5.87 -0.22
N SER A 95 1.06 5.83 0.11
CA SER A 95 1.84 4.60 0.13
C SER A 95 1.30 3.62 1.17
N LYS A 96 0.98 4.11 2.38
CA LYS A 96 0.37 3.30 3.44
C LYS A 96 -0.99 2.73 3.03
N THR A 97 -1.79 3.53 2.34
CA THR A 97 -3.11 3.09 1.82
C THR A 97 -2.95 1.95 0.81
N ILE A 98 -2.06 2.13 -0.18
CA ILE A 98 -1.78 1.09 -1.19
C ILE A 98 -1.23 -0.18 -0.54
N GLU A 99 -0.35 -0.05 0.46
CA GLU A 99 0.18 -1.21 1.19
C GLU A 99 -0.93 -2.00 1.89
N THR A 100 -1.90 -1.31 2.51
CA THR A 100 -3.05 -1.98 3.14
C THR A 100 -3.95 -2.68 2.14
N GLU A 101 -4.24 -2.05 0.99
CA GLU A 101 -5.03 -2.65 -0.09
C GLU A 101 -4.33 -3.88 -0.68
N PHE A 102 -3.02 -3.78 -0.93
CA PHE A 102 -2.23 -4.90 -1.44
C PHE A 102 -2.25 -6.11 -0.51
N ILE A 103 -2.15 -5.90 0.81
CA ILE A 103 -2.22 -6.98 1.80
C ILE A 103 -3.60 -7.65 1.77
N ASP A 104 -4.68 -6.88 1.66
CA ASP A 104 -6.03 -7.42 1.60
C ASP A 104 -6.28 -8.21 0.31
N ASP A 105 -5.94 -7.64 -0.84
CA ASP A 105 -6.07 -8.28 -2.15
C ASP A 105 -5.26 -9.58 -2.21
N LYS A 106 -4.04 -9.58 -1.66
CA LYS A 106 -3.22 -10.78 -1.58
C LYS A 106 -3.88 -11.87 -0.74
N ARG A 107 -4.47 -11.51 0.40
CA ARG A 107 -5.20 -12.47 1.23
C ARG A 107 -6.39 -13.08 0.47
N GLN A 108 -7.19 -12.24 -0.19
CA GLN A 108 -8.33 -12.72 -0.98
C GLN A 108 -7.88 -13.63 -2.13
N PHE A 109 -6.75 -13.29 -2.78
CA PHE A 109 -6.16 -14.11 -3.82
C PHE A 109 -5.71 -15.49 -3.30
N ASP A 110 -5.07 -15.54 -2.13
CA ASP A 110 -4.65 -16.79 -1.49
C ASP A 110 -5.86 -17.66 -1.12
N GLU A 111 -6.94 -17.07 -0.58
CA GLU A 111 -8.22 -17.77 -0.31
C GLU A 111 -8.87 -18.34 -1.58
N MET A 112 -8.76 -17.61 -2.69
CA MET A 112 -9.24 -18.08 -4.00
C MET A 112 -8.41 -19.25 -4.51
N ILE A 113 -7.08 -19.22 -4.34
CA ILE A 113 -6.21 -20.36 -4.67
C ILE A 113 -6.62 -21.58 -3.85
N GLU A 114 -6.80 -21.44 -2.54
CA GLU A 114 -7.22 -22.56 -1.68
C GLU A 114 -8.56 -23.13 -2.15
N SER A 115 -9.54 -22.28 -2.45
CA SER A 115 -10.85 -22.70 -2.97
C SER A 115 -10.73 -23.46 -4.29
N ILE A 116 -9.89 -22.99 -5.22
CA ILE A 116 -9.61 -23.68 -6.49
C ILE A 116 -8.95 -25.04 -6.24
N THR A 117 -7.99 -25.13 -5.31
CA THR A 117 -7.35 -26.40 -5.00
C THR A 117 -8.35 -27.42 -4.43
N LEU A 118 -9.24 -26.98 -3.54
CA LEU A 118 -10.30 -27.82 -2.97
C LEU A 118 -11.30 -28.29 -4.04
N LEU A 119 -11.70 -27.40 -4.94
CA LEU A 119 -12.62 -27.77 -6.01
C LEU A 119 -11.98 -28.80 -6.96
N ASN A 120 -10.69 -28.63 -7.26
CA ASN A 120 -9.95 -29.57 -8.08
C ASN A 120 -9.80 -30.95 -7.43
N THR A 121 -9.61 -31.03 -6.11
CA THR A 121 -9.57 -32.34 -5.42
C THR A 121 -10.94 -33.01 -5.44
N HIS A 122 -12.02 -32.26 -5.24
CA HIS A 122 -13.37 -32.78 -5.34
C HIS A 122 -13.70 -33.28 -6.76
N LEU A 123 -13.34 -32.51 -7.78
CA LEU A 123 -13.52 -32.91 -9.19
C LEU A 123 -12.80 -34.22 -9.51
N LYS A 124 -11.56 -34.40 -9.03
CA LYS A 124 -10.82 -35.66 -9.19
C LYS A 124 -11.54 -36.84 -8.55
N ALA A 125 -12.08 -36.67 -7.34
CA ALA A 125 -12.82 -37.72 -6.65
C ALA A 125 -14.09 -38.12 -7.43
N LEU A 126 -14.85 -37.13 -7.95
CA LEU A 126 -16.04 -37.39 -8.76
C LEU A 126 -15.71 -38.11 -10.07
N LEU A 127 -14.59 -37.78 -10.72
CA LEU A 127 -14.13 -38.47 -11.92
C LEU A 127 -13.80 -39.94 -11.65
N MET A 128 -13.13 -40.24 -10.53
CA MET A 128 -12.85 -41.62 -10.11
C MET A 128 -14.15 -42.39 -9.82
N GLU A 129 -15.12 -41.76 -9.15
CA GLU A 129 -16.42 -42.39 -8.89
C GLU A 129 -17.19 -42.67 -10.19
N LYS A 130 -17.17 -41.72 -11.13
CA LYS A 130 -17.78 -41.89 -12.46
C LYS A 130 -17.18 -43.10 -13.18
N GLU A 131 -15.86 -43.25 -13.18
CA GLU A 131 -15.16 -44.36 -13.83
C GLU A 131 -15.54 -45.71 -13.18
N ARG A 132 -15.56 -45.77 -11.84
CA ARG A 132 -16.02 -46.96 -11.12
C ARG A 132 -17.44 -47.35 -11.51
N LYS A 133 -18.38 -46.39 -11.50
CA LYS A 133 -19.78 -46.66 -11.89
C LYS A 133 -19.90 -47.08 -13.34
N SER A 134 -19.07 -46.54 -14.23
CA SER A 134 -19.03 -46.97 -15.63
C SER A 134 -18.65 -48.44 -15.76
N LEU A 135 -17.67 -48.92 -15.00
CA LEU A 135 -17.28 -50.33 -14.98
C LEU A 135 -18.41 -51.22 -14.43
N GLU A 136 -19.08 -50.78 -13.36
CA GLU A 136 -20.22 -51.50 -12.78
C GLU A 136 -21.38 -51.64 -13.78
N VAL A 137 -21.68 -50.58 -14.54
CA VAL A 137 -22.71 -50.63 -15.59
C VAL A 137 -22.35 -51.62 -16.69
N VAL A 138 -21.09 -51.65 -17.13
CA VAL A 138 -20.63 -52.61 -18.15
C VAL A 138 -20.77 -54.06 -17.65
N GLU A 139 -20.41 -54.32 -16.40
CA GLU A 139 -20.53 -55.67 -15.83
C GLU A 139 -22.00 -56.09 -15.68
N LEU A 140 -22.88 -55.17 -15.23
CA LEU A 140 -24.31 -55.44 -15.16
C LEU A 140 -24.92 -55.72 -16.54
N GLN A 141 -24.49 -54.98 -17.58
CA GLN A 141 -24.95 -55.22 -18.95
C GLN A 141 -24.57 -56.62 -19.43
N LYS A 142 -23.34 -57.07 -19.15
CA LYS A 142 -22.90 -58.42 -19.50
C LYS A 142 -23.73 -59.49 -18.80
N ILE A 143 -24.02 -59.31 -17.50
CA ILE A 143 -24.87 -60.24 -16.74
C ILE A 143 -26.30 -60.27 -17.31
N GLU A 144 -26.85 -59.11 -17.70
CA GLU A 144 -28.16 -59.01 -18.36
C GLU A 144 -28.18 -59.80 -19.67
N ASP A 145 -27.17 -59.64 -20.52
CA ASP A 145 -27.04 -60.34 -21.80
C ASP A 145 -26.96 -61.87 -21.59
N GLU A 146 -26.13 -62.33 -20.65
CA GLU A 146 -26.02 -63.76 -20.29
C GLU A 146 -27.37 -64.34 -19.80
N HIS A 147 -28.13 -63.57 -19.01
CA HIS A 147 -29.45 -63.97 -18.56
C HIS A 147 -30.47 -64.01 -19.71
N ALA A 148 -30.42 -63.04 -20.63
CA ALA A 148 -31.28 -63.01 -21.80
C ALA A 148 -31.05 -64.25 -22.69
N GLU A 149 -29.79 -64.65 -22.90
CA GLU A 149 -29.44 -65.88 -23.62
C GLU A 149 -29.98 -67.13 -22.92
N LYS A 150 -29.80 -67.25 -21.60
CA LYS A 150 -30.33 -68.38 -20.80
C LYS A 150 -31.86 -68.47 -20.85
N ILE A 151 -32.55 -67.33 -20.76
CA ILE A 151 -34.01 -67.27 -20.88
C ILE A 151 -34.44 -67.71 -22.28
N HIS A 152 -33.74 -67.27 -23.32
CA HIS A 152 -34.02 -67.69 -24.69
C HIS A 152 -33.82 -69.20 -24.85
N ALA A 153 -32.72 -69.76 -24.34
CA ALA A 153 -32.45 -71.19 -24.40
C ALA A 153 -33.55 -72.00 -23.69
N ALA A 154 -33.92 -71.61 -22.46
CA ALA A 154 -34.98 -72.26 -21.70
C ALA A 154 -36.34 -72.22 -22.41
N ARG A 155 -36.65 -71.12 -23.12
CA ARG A 155 -37.86 -71.04 -23.96
C ARG A 155 -37.83 -72.03 -25.11
N LEU A 156 -36.69 -72.17 -25.79
CA LEU A 156 -36.53 -73.16 -26.87
C LEU A 156 -36.68 -74.59 -26.35
N ASP A 157 -36.04 -74.90 -25.22
CA ASP A 157 -36.13 -76.21 -24.56
C ASP A 157 -37.58 -76.54 -24.21
N PHE A 158 -38.32 -75.58 -23.65
CA PHE A 158 -39.74 -75.76 -23.33
C PHE A 158 -40.58 -76.15 -24.56
N TYR A 159 -40.41 -75.44 -25.68
CA TYR A 159 -41.12 -75.75 -26.92
C TYR A 159 -40.67 -77.06 -27.55
N SER A 160 -39.39 -77.42 -27.44
CA SER A 160 -38.85 -78.71 -27.87
C SER A 160 -39.51 -79.88 -27.13
N VAL A 161 -39.66 -79.76 -25.80
CA VAL A 161 -40.35 -80.75 -24.97
C VAL A 161 -41.83 -80.86 -25.37
N LEU A 162 -42.52 -79.75 -25.59
CA LEU A 162 -43.92 -79.76 -26.04
C LEU A 162 -44.13 -80.42 -27.41
N ALA A 163 -43.17 -80.26 -28.33
CA ALA A 163 -43.23 -80.83 -29.68
C ALA A 163 -42.81 -82.32 -29.73
N SER A 164 -42.30 -82.86 -28.62
CA SER A 164 -41.84 -84.25 -28.55
C SER A 164 -43.04 -85.23 -28.53
N PRO A 165 -42.94 -86.39 -29.20
CA PRO A 165 -44.01 -87.39 -29.20
C PRO A 165 -44.24 -87.96 -27.78
N TRP A 166 -45.50 -88.21 -27.45
CA TRP A 166 -45.88 -88.90 -26.21
C TRP A 166 -45.52 -90.38 -26.37
N ASN A 167 -44.44 -90.81 -25.72
CA ASN A 167 -44.10 -92.22 -25.54
C ASN A 167 -44.54 -92.70 -24.16
#